data_AF-A0A3C2B5I2-F1
#
_entry.id   AF-A0A3C2B5I2-F1
#
_cell.length_a   1.000
_cell.length_b   1.000
_cell.length_c   1.000
_cell.angle_alpha   90.00
_cell.angle_beta   90.00
_cell.angle_gamma   90.00
#
_symmetry.space_group_name_H-M   'P 1'
#
loop_
_entity.id
_entity.type
_entity.pdbx_description
1 polymer ?
#
loop_
_entity_poly.entity_id
_entity_poly.type
_entity_poly.pdbx_seq_one_letter_code
_entity_poly.pdbx_strand_id
1 'polypeptide(L)'
;MTLQEASHPADRHDRIRVVGARVHNLRDVSVEIPKRRLTVFTGVSGSGKSSLVFATIAAESQRLINETYSAFLQGLMPTMARPDVDVLEGITTAIIVDQERIGANARSTVGTVTDTNDLLRILFSRL
;
A
#
# COMPACT_ATOMS: atom_id res chain seq x y z
N MET A 1 -10.23 36.05 7.90
CA MET A 1 -8.85 35.72 8.36
C MET A 1 -8.42 34.46 7.63
N THR A 2 -7.94 34.62 6.41
CA THR A 2 -7.43 33.52 5.57
C THR A 2 -6.06 33.13 6.11
N LEU A 3 -5.97 31.98 6.77
CA LEU A 3 -4.68 31.40 7.10
C LEU A 3 -4.03 31.01 5.78
N GLN A 4 -3.06 31.79 5.35
CA GLN A 4 -2.16 31.40 4.27
C GLN A 4 -1.30 30.28 4.83
N GLU A 5 -1.70 29.02 4.58
CA GLU A 5 -0.92 27.85 4.97
C GLU A 5 0.49 28.00 4.38
N ALA A 6 1.49 28.09 5.25
CA ALA A 6 2.88 28.04 4.84
C ALA A 6 3.10 26.72 4.08
N SER A 7 3.67 26.78 2.87
CA SER A 7 3.89 25.58 2.05
C SER A 7 4.68 24.55 2.85
N HIS A 8 4.10 23.38 3.12
CA HIS A 8 4.82 22.33 3.83
C HIS A 8 5.92 21.78 2.90
N PRO A 9 7.10 21.39 3.39
CA PRO A 9 8.17 20.85 2.54
C PRO A 9 7.71 19.69 1.65
N ALA A 10 6.77 18.88 2.15
CA ALA A 10 6.15 17.79 1.40
C ALA A 10 5.40 18.24 0.13
N ASP A 11 4.87 19.46 0.08
CA ASP A 11 4.08 19.96 -1.05
C ASP A 11 4.93 20.26 -2.29
N ARG A 12 6.27 20.19 -2.15
CA ARG A 12 7.23 20.24 -3.26
C ARG A 12 7.36 18.91 -4.01
N HIS A 13 6.76 17.84 -3.48
CA HIS A 13 6.81 16.51 -4.08
C HIS A 13 5.54 16.20 -4.85
N ASP A 14 5.64 15.24 -5.78
CA ASP A 14 4.51 14.75 -6.55
C ASP A 14 3.39 14.20 -5.66
N ARG A 15 2.21 14.08 -6.24
CA ARG A 15 1.00 13.55 -5.61
C ARG A 15 0.66 12.19 -6.22
N ILE A 16 -0.06 11.36 -5.48
CA ILE A 16 -0.79 10.23 -6.06
C ILE A 16 -2.13 10.79 -6.52
N ARG A 17 -2.42 10.70 -7.82
CA ARG A 17 -3.69 11.19 -8.39
C ARG A 17 -4.56 9.99 -8.74
N VAL A 18 -5.76 9.97 -8.18
CA VAL A 18 -6.81 9.01 -8.49
C VAL A 18 -7.92 9.80 -9.19
N VAL A 19 -8.33 9.37 -10.38
CA VAL A 19 -9.43 10.01 -11.12
C VAL A 19 -10.44 8.94 -11.52
N GLY A 20 -11.70 9.18 -11.18
CA GLY A 20 -12.82 8.32 -11.56
C GLY A 20 -12.76 6.90 -10.98
N ALA A 21 -12.37 6.74 -9.71
CA ALA A 21 -12.37 5.41 -9.09
C ALA A 21 -13.80 4.90 -8.87
N ARG A 22 -14.08 3.68 -9.34
CA ARG A 22 -15.38 3.00 -9.28
C ARG A 22 -15.33 1.58 -8.70
N VAL A 23 -14.19 1.22 -8.11
CA VAL A 23 -14.00 -0.08 -7.46
C VAL A 23 -15.04 -0.28 -6.34
N HIS A 24 -15.75 -1.41 -6.38
CA HIS A 24 -16.84 -1.77 -5.47
C HIS A 24 -17.98 -0.73 -5.43
N ASN A 25 -18.08 0.03 -4.34
CA ASN A 25 -19.14 1.01 -4.12
C ASN A 25 -18.66 2.46 -4.29
N LEU A 26 -17.44 2.66 -4.79
CA LEU A 26 -16.95 4.00 -5.14
C LEU A 26 -17.79 4.56 -6.29
N ARG A 27 -18.14 5.84 -6.20
CA ARG A 27 -19.00 6.53 -7.16
C ARG A 27 -18.21 7.61 -7.90
N ASP A 28 -17.35 7.17 -8.81
CA ASP A 28 -16.52 8.04 -9.65
C ASP A 28 -15.63 9.00 -8.84
N VAL A 29 -14.94 8.45 -7.83
CA VAL A 29 -14.19 9.23 -6.85
C VAL A 29 -12.86 9.71 -7.44
N SER A 30 -12.62 11.02 -7.38
CA SER A 30 -11.36 11.64 -7.75
C SER A 30 -10.70 12.32 -6.54
N VAL A 31 -9.44 12.01 -6.27
CA VAL A 31 -8.69 12.54 -5.12
C VAL A 31 -7.20 12.65 -5.43
N GLU A 32 -6.55 13.65 -4.82
CA GLU A 32 -5.09 13.78 -4.84
C GLU A 32 -4.52 13.60 -3.44
N ILE A 33 -3.53 12.72 -3.31
CA ILE A 33 -2.89 12.37 -2.05
C ILE A 33 -1.45 12.90 -2.07
N PRO A 34 -1.08 13.84 -1.19
CA PRO A 34 0.26 14.37 -1.15
C PRO A 34 1.25 13.31 -0.66
N LYS A 35 2.33 13.08 -1.43
CA LYS A 35 3.41 12.21 -0.95
C LYS A 35 4.12 12.87 0.23
N ARG A 36 4.75 12.03 1.07
CA ARG A 36 5.56 12.47 2.22
C ARG A 36 4.78 13.30 3.25
N ARG A 37 3.46 13.12 3.29
CA ARG A 37 2.58 13.54 4.38
C ARG A 37 1.90 12.30 4.97
N LEU A 38 1.53 12.40 6.25
CA LEU A 38 0.61 11.45 6.85
C LEU A 38 -0.81 11.78 6.37
N THR A 39 -1.33 11.00 5.44
CA THR A 39 -2.72 11.12 4.98
C THR A 39 -3.59 10.12 5.71
N VAL A 40 -4.70 10.60 6.29
CA VAL A 40 -5.66 9.77 7.00
C VAL A 40 -6.97 9.77 6.23
N PHE A 41 -7.47 8.58 5.89
CA PHE A 41 -8.80 8.39 5.30
C PHE A 41 -9.80 8.08 6.40
N THR A 42 -10.77 8.97 6.60
CA THR A 42 -11.79 8.83 7.65
C THR A 42 -13.19 8.74 7.04
N GLY A 43 -14.16 8.30 7.85
CA GLY A 43 -15.55 8.10 7.41
C GLY A 43 -16.18 6.85 8.01
N VAL A 44 -17.51 6.77 7.96
CA VAL A 44 -18.31 5.66 8.50
C VAL A 44 -17.99 4.30 7.88
N SER A 45 -18.35 3.21 8.54
CA SER A 45 -18.21 1.86 7.95
C SER A 45 -18.95 1.79 6.59
N GLY A 46 -18.36 1.10 5.62
CA GLY A 46 -18.91 0.98 4.27
C GLY A 46 -18.77 2.22 3.37
N SER A 47 -18.15 3.32 3.82
CA SER A 47 -18.01 4.55 3.02
C SER A 47 -17.07 4.44 1.80
N GLY A 48 -16.44 3.29 1.58
CA GLY A 48 -15.52 3.07 0.45
C GLY A 48 -14.04 3.37 0.73
N LYS A 49 -13.65 3.71 1.97
CA LYS A 49 -12.23 3.95 2.34
C LYS A 49 -11.32 2.79 1.94
N SER A 50 -11.69 1.57 2.34
CA SER A 50 -10.92 0.37 2.03
C SER A 50 -10.90 0.07 0.53
N SER A 51 -12.01 0.34 -0.17
CA SER A 51 -12.11 0.22 -1.63
C SER A 51 -11.11 1.14 -2.31
N LEU A 52 -11.00 2.39 -1.85
CA LEU A 52 -10.06 3.38 -2.40
C LEU A 52 -8.60 3.05 -2.05
N VAL A 53 -8.30 2.78 -0.79
CA VAL A 53 -6.92 2.58 -0.33
C VAL A 53 -6.36 1.22 -0.74
N PHE A 54 -7.07 0.13 -0.42
CA PHE A 54 -6.55 -1.23 -0.63
C PHE A 54 -6.92 -1.77 -2.01
N ALA A 55 -8.19 -1.72 -2.38
CA ALA A 55 -8.67 -2.33 -3.63
C ALA A 55 -8.38 -1.50 -4.90
N THR A 56 -8.01 -0.22 -4.76
CA THR A 56 -7.66 0.65 -5.89
C THR A 56 -6.18 0.99 -5.87
N ILE A 57 -5.71 1.79 -4.89
CA ILE A 57 -4.34 2.31 -4.85
C ILE A 57 -3.32 1.18 -4.62
N ALA A 58 -3.51 0.38 -3.56
CA ALA A 58 -2.56 -0.68 -3.21
C ALA A 58 -2.59 -1.83 -4.23
N ALA A 59 -3.77 -2.19 -4.73
CA ALA A 59 -3.93 -3.17 -5.80
C ALA A 59 -3.14 -2.78 -7.05
N GLU A 60 -3.22 -1.52 -7.48
CA GLU A 60 -2.44 -1.04 -8.62
C GLU A 60 -0.94 -1.04 -8.33
N SER A 61 -0.52 -0.62 -7.13
CA SER A 61 0.88 -0.71 -6.75
C SER A 61 1.40 -2.15 -6.82
N GLN A 62 0.65 -3.13 -6.34
CA GLN A 62 1.06 -4.53 -6.38
C GLN A 62 1.13 -5.05 -7.83
N ARG A 63 0.18 -4.63 -8.68
CA ARG A 63 0.18 -4.95 -10.11
C ARG A 63 1.44 -4.42 -10.80
N LEU A 64 1.82 -3.16 -10.55
CA LEU A 64 3.03 -2.54 -11.10
C LEU A 64 4.31 -3.25 -10.62
N ILE A 65 4.38 -3.66 -9.35
CA ILE A 65 5.49 -4.48 -8.85
C ILE A 65 5.55 -5.81 -9.59
N ASN A 66 4.40 -6.45 -9.82
CA ASN A 66 4.36 -7.74 -10.49
C ASN A 66 4.86 -7.68 -11.94
N GLU A 67 4.67 -6.56 -12.63
CA GLU A 67 5.22 -6.32 -13.97
C GLU A 67 6.76 -6.28 -14.00
N THR A 68 7.42 -6.07 -12.85
CA THR A 68 8.88 -6.09 -12.75
C THR A 68 9.47 -7.50 -12.68
N TYR A 69 8.66 -8.53 -12.44
CA TYR A 69 9.12 -9.93 -12.46
C TYR A 69 9.35 -10.43 -13.88
N SER A 70 10.19 -11.46 -14.02
CA SER A 70 10.38 -12.13 -15.31
C SER A 70 9.07 -12.73 -15.86
N ALA A 71 8.92 -12.79 -17.19
CA ALA A 71 7.75 -13.37 -17.84
C ALA A 71 7.45 -14.81 -17.38
N PHE A 72 8.49 -15.59 -17.06
CA PHE A 72 8.35 -16.93 -16.49
C PHE A 72 7.61 -16.90 -15.15
N LEU A 73 8.02 -16.04 -14.22
CA LEU A 73 7.36 -15.91 -12.92
C LEU A 73 5.96 -15.31 -13.05
N GLN A 74 5.77 -14.35 -13.96
CA GLN A 74 4.45 -13.78 -14.25
C GLN A 74 3.44 -14.86 -14.69
N GLY A 75 3.88 -15.86 -15.48
CA GLY A 75 3.04 -16.99 -15.88
C GLY A 75 2.60 -17.90 -14.74
N LEU A 76 3.25 -17.83 -13.57
CA LEU A 76 2.89 -18.57 -12.36
C LEU A 76 2.06 -17.72 -11.36
N MET A 77 1.96 -16.41 -11.59
CA MET A 77 1.28 -15.50 -10.69
C MET A 77 -0.22 -15.42 -11.00
N PRO A 78 -1.06 -15.16 -9.97
CA PRO A 78 -2.47 -14.87 -10.20
C PRO A 78 -2.63 -13.63 -11.09
N THR A 79 -3.51 -13.71 -12.08
CA THR A 79 -3.88 -12.53 -12.87
C THR A 79 -4.58 -11.52 -11.96
N MET A 80 -3.92 -10.40 -11.68
CA MET A 80 -4.53 -9.29 -10.95
C MET A 80 -5.35 -8.46 -11.94
N ALA A 81 -6.67 -8.39 -11.73
CA ALA A 81 -7.52 -7.48 -12.48
C ALA A 81 -7.09 -6.03 -12.22
N ARG A 82 -7.03 -5.21 -13.28
CA ARG A 82 -6.84 -3.76 -13.11
C ARG A 82 -8.02 -3.19 -12.33
N PRO A 83 -7.79 -2.32 -11.34
CA PRO A 83 -8.88 -1.63 -10.66
C PRO A 83 -9.65 -0.74 -11.66
N ASP A 84 -10.96 -0.62 -11.49
CA ASP A 84 -11.80 0.28 -12.28
C ASP A 84 -11.57 1.74 -11.85
N VAL A 85 -10.69 2.42 -12.57
CA VAL A 85 -10.26 3.81 -12.37
C VAL A 85 -9.83 4.38 -13.73
N ASP A 86 -10.14 5.65 -14.00
CA ASP A 86 -9.80 6.28 -15.28
C ASP A 86 -8.32 6.64 -15.35
N VAL A 87 -7.81 7.27 -14.29
CA VAL A 87 -6.40 7.65 -14.18
C VAL A 87 -5.89 7.35 -12.78
N LEU A 88 -4.74 6.66 -12.71
CA LEU A 88 -4.03 6.41 -11.48
C LEU A 88 -2.54 6.68 -11.67
N GLU A 89 -2.10 7.85 -11.20
CA GLU A 89 -0.76 8.39 -11.45
C GLU A 89 0.02 8.59 -10.16
N GLY A 90 1.35 8.61 -10.29
CA GLY A 90 2.24 8.88 -9.17
C GLY A 90 2.27 7.75 -8.13
N ILE A 91 1.75 6.56 -8.43
CA ILE A 91 1.85 5.39 -7.55
C ILE A 91 3.31 5.04 -7.32
N THR A 92 3.62 4.65 -6.09
CA THR A 92 4.91 4.07 -5.68
C THR A 92 4.64 2.72 -5.03
N THR A 93 5.67 1.88 -4.93
CA THR A 93 5.62 0.61 -4.19
C THR A 93 4.95 0.80 -2.82
N ALA A 94 3.81 0.17 -2.63
CA ALA A 94 3.05 0.18 -1.40
C ALA A 94 3.47 -0.99 -0.52
N ILE A 95 3.68 -0.68 0.77
CA ILE A 95 3.78 -1.70 1.83
C ILE A 95 2.45 -1.66 2.56
N ILE A 96 1.70 -2.75 2.49
CA ILE A 96 0.39 -2.86 3.12
C ILE A 96 0.61 -3.43 4.53
N VAL A 97 0.07 -2.74 5.52
CA VAL A 97 0.01 -3.23 6.90
C VAL A 97 -1.46 -3.26 7.29
N ASP A 98 -1.99 -4.46 7.50
CA ASP A 98 -3.39 -4.69 7.85
C ASP A 98 -3.53 -5.49 9.15
N GLN A 99 -4.72 -6.01 9.41
CA GLN A 99 -5.02 -6.82 10.60
C GLN A 99 -4.99 -8.33 10.31
N GLU A 100 -4.45 -8.75 9.16
CA GLU A 100 -4.33 -10.17 8.86
C GLU A 100 -3.44 -10.84 9.91
N ARG A 101 -3.91 -11.97 10.45
CA ARG A 101 -3.19 -12.66 11.51
C ARG A 101 -1.91 -13.24 10.92
N ILE A 102 -0.77 -12.88 11.52
CA ILE A 102 0.50 -13.56 11.27
C ILE A 102 0.31 -15.04 11.64
N GLY A 103 0.62 -15.94 10.70
CA GLY A 103 0.31 -17.37 10.81
C GLY A 103 0.71 -17.97 12.16
N ALA A 104 -0.24 -18.61 12.83
CA ALA A 104 -0.01 -19.25 14.12
C ALA A 104 0.63 -20.63 13.93
N ASN A 105 1.95 -20.70 14.09
CA ASN A 105 2.69 -21.95 14.23
C ASN A 105 3.25 -22.01 15.65
N ALA A 106 3.20 -23.18 16.31
CA ALA A 106 3.77 -23.38 17.64
C ALA A 106 5.28 -23.05 17.71
N ARG A 107 5.98 -23.03 16.57
CA ARG A 107 7.39 -22.64 16.45
C ARG A 107 7.60 -21.16 16.10
N SER A 108 6.53 -20.40 15.90
CA SER A 108 6.58 -18.97 15.60
C SER A 108 6.60 -18.17 16.89
N THR A 109 7.62 -17.35 17.05
CA THR A 109 7.81 -16.43 18.18
C THR A 109 8.07 -15.02 17.64
N VAL A 110 8.03 -14.01 18.50
CA VAL A 110 8.42 -12.64 18.08
C VAL A 110 9.81 -12.65 17.44
N GLY A 111 10.77 -13.39 18.02
CA GLY A 111 12.13 -13.46 17.49
C GLY A 111 12.22 -14.08 16.09
N THR A 112 11.32 -14.98 15.70
CA THR A 112 11.30 -15.54 14.34
C THR A 112 10.57 -14.65 13.35
N VAL A 113 9.54 -13.91 13.80
CA VAL A 113 8.78 -13.00 12.93
C VAL A 113 9.59 -11.74 12.59
N THR A 114 10.47 -11.31 13.49
CA THR A 114 11.31 -10.12 13.30
C THR A 114 12.72 -10.46 12.81
N ASP A 115 12.98 -11.72 12.42
CA ASP A 115 14.30 -12.27 12.08
C ASP A 115 15.40 -12.08 13.15
N THR A 116 15.02 -11.63 14.35
CA THR A 116 15.96 -11.34 15.45
C THR A 116 16.63 -12.62 15.96
N ASN A 117 15.91 -13.73 16.01
CA ASN A 117 16.45 -15.02 16.42
C ASN A 117 17.56 -15.50 15.47
N ASP A 118 17.45 -15.26 14.17
CA ASP A 118 18.49 -15.64 13.21
C ASP A 118 19.74 -14.77 13.36
N LEU A 119 19.57 -13.46 13.60
CA LEU A 119 20.70 -12.58 13.95
C LEU A 119 21.40 -13.02 15.24
N LEU A 120 20.63 -13.42 16.27
CA LEU A 120 21.20 -13.95 17.51
C LEU A 120 21.95 -15.26 17.28
N ARG A 121 21.43 -16.17 16.45
CA ARG A 121 22.14 -17.42 16.10
C ARG A 121 23.48 -17.14 15.42
N ILE A 122 23.54 -16.16 14.51
CA ILE A 122 24.80 -15.75 13.88
C ILE A 122 25.75 -15.18 14.94
N LEU A 123 25.26 -14.34 15.84
CA LEU A 123 26.07 -13.76 16.92
C LEU A 123 26.67 -14.83 17.84
N PHE A 124 25.84 -15.73 18.39
CA PHE A 124 26.26 -16.76 19.33
C PHE A 124 27.07 -17.90 18.71
N SER A 125 27.01 -18.10 17.39
CA SER A 125 27.89 -19.08 16.71
C SER A 125 29.34 -18.59 16.54
N ARG A 126 29.60 -17.31 16.79
CA ARG A 126 30.92 -16.67 16.69
C ARG A 126 31.52 -16.32 18.05
N LEU A 127 30.82 -16.66 19.14
CA LEU A 127 31.32 -16.61 20.51
C LEU A 127 31.88 -17.98 20.89
#